data_AF-A0A6V7Q1Q8-F1
#
_entry.id   AF-A0A6V7Q1Q8-F1
#
_cell.length_a   1.000
_cell.length_b   1.000
_cell.length_c   1.000
_cell.angle_alpha   90.00
_cell.angle_beta   90.00
_cell.angle_gamma   90.00
#
_symmetry.space_group_name_H-M   'P 1'
#
loop_
_entity.id
_entity.type
_entity.pdbx_description
1 polymer ?
#
loop_
_entity_poly.entity_id
_entity_poly.type
_entity_poly.pdbx_seq_one_letter_code
_entity_poly.pdbx_strand_id
1 'polypeptide(L)'
;MIRTIQKVGPVVWMVTWPGPQGIRCGASAHVVVWGNIPDPNSHRCGYAARDFVCGRRPHHLRAPPLKPLSPNPATIAASSSSMEDAKSQSPIKSVAIVGAGVSGLAAAYKLKSNGVRVTVFEAEERAGGKIRTNSENGFIWDEGQIQWLTESEMEVGRLIDDLGLQDKQQLPIAQNKRYIVRNGMPQLIPSNPIALITSSILSPKSKLKLLMEPFLWKQSGTMSSAEVFDESSHESVRKFFQRHFGKEVVDYLVDPFVAGTSAGDPESLSMRHAFPELWDLEKRYGSVIVGAIRAKNQLKATTRRQEVLLQGRKETNVLHFHFMTLTDTLCKEIGGDNLKLSSKVLSLSCKYDESSPSSSWAISLGAKDANSKDLASQSFDAVIMTAPLSNVQEMKFTNRRNPFVLDFLPKVNYLPLSVLITAFKKENVRRPLEGFGVLVPSKEQENGLKTLGTLFSSMMFPDRAPSDQFLYTTFLGEAEIGN
;
A
#
# COMPACT_ATOMS: atom_id res chain seq x y z
N MET A 1 16.36 3.00 -6.40
CA MET A 1 17.12 1.72 -6.36
C MET A 1 16.11 0.59 -6.33
N ILE A 2 15.92 -0.11 -7.46
CA ILE A 2 14.98 -1.24 -7.63
C ILE A 2 15.63 -2.48 -7.00
N ARG A 3 14.91 -3.22 -6.12
CA ARG A 3 15.45 -4.44 -5.49
C ARG A 3 14.83 -5.75 -5.99
N THR A 4 13.64 -5.72 -6.58
CA THR A 4 13.01 -6.94 -7.08
C THR A 4 12.25 -6.66 -8.36
N ILE A 5 12.73 -7.28 -9.43
CA ILE A 5 12.07 -7.36 -10.72
C ILE A 5 11.55 -8.79 -10.82
N GLN A 6 10.23 -8.99 -10.76
CA GLN A 6 9.63 -10.31 -10.94
C GLN A 6 9.13 -10.42 -12.38
N LYS A 7 9.69 -11.37 -13.14
CA LYS A 7 9.29 -11.64 -14.54
C LYS A 7 7.95 -12.37 -14.53
N VAL A 8 6.90 -11.71 -15.01
CA VAL A 8 5.56 -12.30 -15.16
C VAL A 8 5.29 -12.48 -16.65
N GLY A 9 6.04 -13.39 -17.28
CA GLY A 9 5.93 -13.65 -18.73
C GLY A 9 6.87 -12.80 -19.62
N PRO A 10 6.73 -12.89 -20.95
CA PRO A 10 7.73 -12.39 -21.90
C PRO A 10 7.76 -10.86 -22.10
N VAL A 11 6.79 -10.11 -21.58
CA VAL A 11 6.69 -8.64 -21.81
C VAL A 11 6.31 -7.86 -20.54
N VAL A 12 5.96 -8.53 -19.45
CA VAL A 12 5.40 -7.88 -18.25
C VAL A 12 6.38 -7.98 -17.09
N TRP A 13 6.78 -6.80 -16.59
CA TRP A 13 7.61 -6.68 -15.41
C TRP A 13 6.80 -5.99 -14.32
N MET A 14 6.61 -6.69 -13.20
CA MET A 14 5.99 -6.07 -12.04
C MET A 14 7.08 -5.31 -11.29
N VAL A 15 7.03 -3.98 -11.34
CA VAL A 15 7.99 -3.14 -10.60
C VAL A 15 7.37 -2.81 -9.25
N THR A 16 7.84 -3.50 -8.22
CA THR A 16 7.53 -3.14 -6.85
C THR A 16 8.61 -2.19 -6.33
N TRP A 17 8.20 -1.02 -5.85
CA TRP A 17 9.12 -0.08 -5.23
C TRP A 17 9.36 -0.48 -3.77
N PRO A 18 10.61 -0.57 -3.30
CA PRO A 18 10.90 -0.74 -1.89
C PRO A 18 10.75 0.60 -1.18
N GLY A 19 9.59 0.88 -0.57
CA GLY A 19 9.53 1.83 0.54
C GLY A 19 10.26 1.23 1.76
N PRO A 20 11.17 1.95 2.42
CA PRO A 20 11.74 1.54 3.69
C PRO A 20 10.84 1.95 4.86
N GLN A 21 10.49 0.98 5.70
CA GLN A 21 9.90 1.11 7.06
C GLN A 21 8.68 2.03 7.19
N GLY A 22 7.51 1.44 6.95
CA GLY A 22 6.22 2.09 7.18
C GLY A 22 5.10 1.32 6.49
N ILE A 23 3.94 1.29 7.12
CA ILE A 23 2.78 0.46 6.81
C ILE A 23 2.37 0.63 5.33
N ARG A 24 2.54 -0.42 4.53
CA ARG A 24 2.01 -0.47 3.15
C ARG A 24 0.51 -0.74 3.16
N CYS A 25 -0.30 0.31 3.27
CA CYS A 25 -1.70 0.22 2.89
C CYS A 25 -1.81 0.20 1.35
N GLY A 26 -2.37 -0.87 0.81
CA GLY A 26 -2.76 -0.98 -0.60
C GLY A 26 -1.58 -1.02 -1.57
N ALA A 27 -0.97 -2.20 -1.75
CA ALA A 27 -0.11 -2.42 -2.90
C ALA A 27 -0.93 -2.24 -4.19
N SER A 28 -0.80 -1.09 -4.84
CA SER A 28 -1.12 -0.99 -6.26
C SER A 28 -0.08 -1.83 -6.99
N ALA A 29 -0.51 -2.96 -7.56
CA ALA A 29 0.32 -3.72 -8.48
C ALA A 29 0.54 -2.85 -9.72
N HIS A 30 1.69 -2.18 -9.78
CA HIS A 30 2.09 -1.43 -10.96
C HIS A 30 2.62 -2.43 -11.99
N VAL A 31 1.81 -2.64 -13.03
CA VAL A 31 2.22 -3.35 -14.23
C VAL A 31 3.07 -2.37 -15.04
N VAL A 32 4.39 -2.58 -15.07
CA VAL A 32 5.28 -1.86 -15.97
C VAL A 32 5.63 -2.81 -17.11
N VAL A 33 5.08 -2.55 -18.29
CA VAL A 33 5.36 -3.39 -19.46
C VAL A 33 6.70 -2.94 -20.06
N TRP A 34 7.75 -3.74 -19.90
CA TRP A 34 9.08 -3.54 -20.51
C TRP A 34 9.27 -4.60 -21.60
N GLY A 35 9.49 -4.17 -22.84
CA GLY A 35 9.76 -5.07 -23.95
C GLY A 35 11.21 -5.57 -23.94
N ASN A 36 11.41 -6.88 -23.73
CA ASN A 36 12.57 -7.62 -24.25
C ASN A 36 12.24 -9.12 -24.28
N ILE A 37 12.24 -9.73 -25.47
CA ILE A 37 12.13 -11.19 -25.68
C ILE A 37 13.49 -11.69 -26.17
N PRO A 38 14.07 -12.76 -25.58
CA PRO A 38 15.22 -13.44 -26.18
C PRO A 38 14.77 -14.46 -27.25
N ASP A 39 15.60 -14.55 -28.28
CA ASP A 39 15.56 -15.40 -29.47
C ASP A 39 15.26 -16.89 -29.20
N PRO A 40 14.30 -17.53 -29.90
CA PRO A 40 13.98 -18.94 -29.70
C PRO A 40 14.90 -19.83 -30.54
N ASN A 41 16.20 -19.85 -30.25
CA ASN A 41 17.12 -20.89 -30.74
C ASN A 41 18.38 -20.95 -29.86
N SER A 42 18.30 -21.62 -28.70
CA SER A 42 19.49 -22.18 -28.06
C SER A 42 19.16 -23.50 -27.37
N HIS A 43 20.00 -24.48 -27.63
CA HIS A 43 19.77 -25.90 -27.49
C HIS A 43 19.63 -26.42 -26.06
N ARG A 44 18.95 -27.57 -25.99
CA ARG A 44 18.93 -28.55 -24.89
C ARG A 44 20.30 -28.75 -24.22
N CYS A 45 20.31 -28.78 -22.90
CA CYS A 45 21.08 -29.77 -22.14
C CYS A 45 20.41 -29.99 -20.78
N GLY A 46 19.88 -31.20 -20.58
CA GLY A 46 19.38 -31.63 -19.28
C GLY A 46 20.51 -32.12 -18.39
N TYR A 47 20.34 -32.03 -17.07
CA TYR A 47 21.02 -32.91 -16.13
C TYR A 47 20.09 -33.28 -14.99
N ALA A 48 20.19 -34.56 -14.65
CA ALA A 48 19.28 -35.34 -13.85
C ALA A 48 19.48 -35.14 -12.34
N ALA A 49 18.40 -35.42 -11.61
CA ALA A 49 18.40 -35.69 -10.18
C ALA A 49 19.35 -36.84 -9.81
N ARG A 50 20.06 -36.71 -8.69
CA ARG A 50 20.53 -37.86 -7.91
C ARG A 50 20.43 -37.56 -6.41
N ASP A 51 19.64 -38.40 -5.77
CA ASP A 51 19.59 -38.64 -4.33
C ASP A 51 20.96 -39.03 -3.77
N PHE A 52 21.25 -38.62 -2.54
CA PHE A 52 22.11 -39.39 -1.63
C PHE A 52 21.61 -39.26 -0.18
N VAL A 53 21.34 -40.43 0.40
CA VAL A 53 20.89 -40.65 1.77
C VAL A 53 22.09 -41.00 2.66
N CYS A 54 22.14 -40.34 3.82
CA CYS A 54 22.61 -40.75 5.17
C CYS A 54 24.03 -41.33 5.39
N GLY A 55 24.74 -40.76 6.37
CA GLY A 55 25.88 -41.45 7.01
C GLY A 55 26.74 -40.61 7.98
N ARG A 56 26.36 -40.61 9.27
CA ARG A 56 27.18 -40.56 10.52
C ARG A 56 28.29 -39.48 10.73
N ARG A 57 28.22 -38.83 11.90
CA ARG A 57 29.30 -38.08 12.58
C ARG A 57 30.38 -39.02 13.14
N PRO A 58 31.63 -38.54 13.35
CA PRO A 58 32.06 -38.28 14.73
C PRO A 58 32.94 -37.02 14.92
N HIS A 59 33.39 -36.86 16.17
CA HIS A 59 33.77 -35.66 16.92
C HIS A 59 35.06 -34.88 16.57
N HIS A 60 35.00 -33.59 16.95
CA HIS A 60 36.04 -32.69 17.50
C HIS A 60 37.52 -32.87 17.13
N LEU A 61 38.04 -31.95 16.30
CA LEU A 61 39.39 -31.39 16.45
C LEU A 61 39.38 -29.88 16.12
N ARG A 62 40.00 -29.08 17.02
CA ARG A 62 40.16 -27.62 16.92
C ARG A 62 41.15 -27.26 15.81
N ALA A 63 40.79 -26.32 14.93
CA ALA A 63 41.70 -25.71 13.95
C ALA A 63 42.36 -24.44 14.52
N PRO A 64 43.65 -24.17 14.22
CA PRO A 64 44.34 -22.93 14.61
C PRO A 64 44.05 -21.76 13.64
N PRO A 65 44.32 -20.50 14.02
CA PRO A 65 43.87 -19.33 13.27
C PRO A 65 44.73 -19.06 12.03
N LEU A 66 44.08 -18.86 10.88
CA LEU A 66 44.72 -18.45 9.63
C LEU A 66 44.96 -16.93 9.63
N LYS A 67 46.22 -16.55 9.34
CA LYS A 67 46.64 -15.16 9.08
C LYS A 67 46.13 -14.68 7.71
N PRO A 68 45.85 -13.37 7.54
CA PRO A 68 45.43 -12.81 6.25
C PRO A 68 46.62 -12.70 5.28
N LEU A 69 46.49 -13.30 4.10
CA LEU A 69 47.40 -13.13 2.96
C LEU A 69 46.93 -11.95 2.10
N SER A 70 47.82 -11.00 1.87
CA SER A 70 47.68 -9.88 0.93
C SER A 70 47.64 -10.38 -0.53
N PRO A 71 46.84 -9.76 -1.43
CA PRO A 71 46.81 -10.15 -2.83
C PRO A 71 48.04 -9.61 -3.60
N ASN A 72 48.69 -10.51 -4.34
CA ASN A 72 49.83 -10.24 -5.22
C ASN A 72 49.31 -9.72 -6.59
N PRO A 73 49.90 -8.66 -7.18
CA PRO A 73 49.40 -8.03 -8.40
C PRO A 73 50.01 -8.68 -9.65
N ALA A 74 49.43 -9.78 -10.14
CA ALA A 74 49.83 -10.36 -11.42
C ALA A 74 48.75 -11.32 -11.97
N THR A 75 47.56 -10.78 -12.29
CA THR A 75 46.63 -11.42 -13.23
C THR A 75 45.78 -10.35 -13.91
N ILE A 76 46.44 -9.45 -14.65
CA ILE A 76 45.82 -8.51 -15.58
C ILE A 76 46.13 -9.01 -16.98
N ALA A 77 45.31 -9.91 -17.50
CA ALA A 77 45.11 -10.17 -18.93
C ALA A 77 44.04 -11.26 -19.07
N ALA A 78 43.13 -11.08 -20.04
CA ALA A 78 42.04 -11.97 -20.43
C ALA A 78 40.75 -11.91 -19.58
N SER A 79 39.93 -10.88 -19.82
CA SER A 79 38.47 -10.99 -19.95
C SER A 79 37.89 -9.64 -20.38
N SER A 80 38.26 -9.16 -21.57
CA SER A 80 37.74 -7.93 -22.18
C SER A 80 36.59 -8.20 -23.16
N SER A 81 35.63 -9.06 -22.81
CA SER A 81 34.54 -9.42 -23.74
C SER A 81 33.14 -9.48 -23.12
N SER A 82 32.86 -8.68 -22.08
CA SER A 82 31.50 -8.62 -21.50
C SER A 82 31.07 -7.20 -21.07
N MET A 83 31.54 -6.18 -21.80
CA MET A 83 31.15 -4.77 -21.59
C MET A 83 30.54 -4.09 -22.82
N GLU A 84 30.08 -4.84 -23.84
CA GLU A 84 29.47 -4.26 -25.05
C GLU A 84 27.94 -4.42 -25.21
N ASP A 85 27.24 -5.13 -24.32
CA ASP A 85 25.77 -5.30 -24.44
C ASP A 85 24.93 -4.17 -23.80
N ALA A 86 25.55 -3.06 -23.39
CA ALA A 86 24.87 -1.97 -22.69
C ALA A 86 24.93 -0.62 -23.43
N LYS A 87 24.73 -0.60 -24.75
CA LYS A 87 24.48 0.65 -25.50
C LYS A 87 23.52 0.45 -26.68
N SER A 88 22.26 0.84 -26.49
CA SER A 88 21.43 1.60 -27.44
C SER A 88 19.96 1.54 -27.02
N GLN A 89 19.60 2.26 -25.95
CA GLN A 89 18.21 2.67 -25.77
C GLN A 89 18.19 4.19 -25.92
N SER A 90 17.40 4.68 -26.89
CA SER A 90 17.10 6.09 -27.01
C SER A 90 16.50 6.59 -25.67
N PRO A 91 16.85 7.79 -25.20
CA PRO A 91 16.28 8.31 -23.96
C PRO A 91 14.76 8.39 -24.12
N ILE A 92 14.00 7.84 -23.18
CA ILE A 92 12.53 7.92 -23.14
C ILE A 92 12.14 9.41 -23.17
N LYS A 93 11.49 9.86 -24.25
CA LYS A 93 11.14 11.28 -24.43
C LYS A 93 9.69 11.57 -24.09
N SER A 94 8.84 10.55 -24.08
CA SER A 94 7.39 10.67 -23.90
C SER A 94 6.77 9.47 -23.16
N VAL A 95 5.97 9.76 -22.14
CA VAL A 95 5.29 8.74 -21.34
C VAL A 95 3.81 9.08 -21.21
N ALA A 96 2.96 8.11 -21.52
CA ALA A 96 1.54 8.19 -21.20
C ALA A 96 1.24 7.60 -19.83
N ILE A 97 0.35 8.24 -19.08
CA ILE A 97 -0.08 7.80 -17.76
C ILE A 97 -1.59 7.62 -17.80
N VAL A 98 -2.06 6.43 -17.46
CA VAL A 98 -3.50 6.11 -17.45
C VAL A 98 -4.01 6.19 -16.01
N GLY A 99 -4.83 7.20 -15.73
CA GLY A 99 -5.37 7.58 -14.43
C GLY A 99 -4.71 8.82 -13.84
N ALA A 100 -5.52 9.79 -13.40
CA ALA A 100 -5.12 11.00 -12.69
C ALA A 100 -5.51 10.95 -11.19
N GLY A 101 -5.46 9.77 -10.58
CA GLY A 101 -5.41 9.62 -9.13
C GLY A 101 -4.04 10.04 -8.56
N VAL A 102 -3.91 10.07 -7.23
CA VAL A 102 -2.65 10.45 -6.55
C VAL A 102 -1.42 9.70 -7.10
N SER A 103 -1.55 8.41 -7.40
CA SER A 103 -0.46 7.59 -7.97
C SER A 103 -0.03 8.07 -9.36
N GLY A 104 -0.99 8.38 -10.24
CA GLY A 104 -0.72 8.87 -11.59
C GLY A 104 -0.18 10.30 -11.59
N LEU A 105 -0.74 11.17 -10.75
CA LEU A 105 -0.27 12.55 -10.58
C LEU A 105 1.16 12.59 -10.01
N ALA A 106 1.47 11.76 -9.00
CA ALA A 106 2.82 11.67 -8.44
C ALA A 106 3.83 11.14 -9.47
N ALA A 107 3.45 10.14 -10.27
CA ALA A 107 4.29 9.62 -11.36
C ALA A 107 4.55 10.70 -12.43
N ALA A 108 3.50 11.43 -12.83
CA ALA A 108 3.59 12.52 -13.79
C ALA A 108 4.51 13.64 -13.30
N TYR A 109 4.33 14.09 -12.06
CA TYR A 109 5.16 15.10 -11.43
C TYR A 109 6.64 14.67 -11.41
N LYS A 110 6.93 13.44 -10.97
CA LYS A 110 8.31 12.95 -10.89
C LYS A 110 8.96 12.80 -12.26
N LEU A 111 8.24 12.37 -13.28
CA LEU A 111 8.77 12.27 -14.63
C LEU A 111 9.02 13.66 -15.23
N LYS A 112 8.10 14.60 -15.03
CA LYS A 112 8.23 15.99 -15.50
C LYS A 112 9.42 16.69 -14.83
N SER A 113 9.64 16.48 -13.52
CA SER A 113 10.79 17.04 -12.80
C SER A 113 12.14 16.50 -13.32
N ASN A 114 12.13 15.38 -14.04
CA ASN A 114 13.31 14.81 -14.71
C ASN A 114 13.37 15.13 -16.22
N GLY A 115 12.56 16.08 -16.71
CA GLY A 115 12.57 16.55 -18.09
C GLY A 115 11.88 15.63 -19.10
N VAL A 116 11.11 14.63 -18.65
CA VAL A 116 10.36 13.72 -19.53
C VAL A 116 9.01 14.34 -19.88
N ARG A 117 8.59 14.29 -21.16
CA ARG A 117 7.26 14.74 -21.56
C ARG A 117 6.22 13.72 -21.10
N VAL A 118 5.16 14.18 -20.45
CA VAL A 118 4.12 13.33 -19.89
C VAL A 118 2.75 13.74 -20.41
N THR A 119 1.88 12.77 -20.63
CA THR A 119 0.45 13.01 -20.88
C THR A 119 -0.35 12.08 -19.98
N VAL A 120 -1.24 12.66 -19.18
CA VAL A 120 -2.09 11.95 -18.22
C VAL A 120 -3.50 11.89 -18.78
N PHE A 121 -4.05 10.68 -18.88
CA PHE A 121 -5.42 10.42 -19.33
C PHE A 121 -6.28 10.05 -18.13
N GLU A 122 -7.35 10.79 -17.90
CA GLU A 122 -8.31 10.55 -16.83
C GLU A 122 -9.70 10.30 -17.44
N ALA A 123 -10.38 9.27 -16.95
CA ALA A 123 -11.70 8.90 -17.45
C ALA A 123 -12.79 9.86 -16.95
N GLU A 124 -12.62 10.43 -15.77
CA GLU A 124 -13.56 11.36 -15.14
C GLU A 124 -13.33 12.81 -15.59
N GLU A 125 -14.31 13.68 -15.33
CA GLU A 125 -14.25 15.12 -15.62
C GLU A 125 -13.29 15.89 -14.69
N ARG A 126 -12.67 15.20 -13.71
CA ARG A 126 -11.76 15.79 -12.72
C ARG A 126 -10.59 14.86 -12.42
N ALA A 127 -9.48 15.46 -12.00
CA ALA A 127 -8.37 14.73 -11.41
C ALA A 127 -8.54 14.54 -9.89
N GLY A 128 -7.67 13.72 -9.30
CA GLY A 128 -7.59 13.44 -7.86
C GLY A 128 -7.99 12.02 -7.47
N GLY A 129 -8.76 11.33 -8.32
CA GLY A 129 -9.18 9.94 -8.07
C GLY A 129 -9.96 9.80 -6.76
N LYS A 130 -9.51 8.91 -5.85
CA LYS A 130 -10.15 8.70 -4.54
C LYS A 130 -10.02 9.89 -3.58
N ILE A 131 -9.13 10.84 -3.87
CA ILE A 131 -9.05 12.10 -3.13
C ILE A 131 -10.12 13.04 -3.69
N ARG A 132 -11.07 13.40 -2.84
CA ARG A 132 -12.11 14.37 -3.15
C ARG A 132 -12.61 15.03 -1.87
N THR A 133 -12.45 16.35 -1.84
CA THR A 133 -12.98 17.22 -0.79
C THR A 133 -14.10 18.05 -1.40
N ASN A 134 -15.23 18.15 -0.72
CA ASN A 134 -16.30 19.07 -1.09
C ASN A 134 -16.44 20.14 -0.01
N SER A 135 -16.99 21.28 -0.43
CA SER A 135 -17.40 22.33 0.50
C SER A 135 -18.76 22.87 0.10
N GLU A 136 -19.67 22.92 1.06
CA GLU A 136 -21.04 23.42 0.85
C GLU A 136 -21.58 23.97 2.18
N ASN A 137 -22.29 25.11 2.15
CA ASN A 137 -22.98 25.69 3.31
C ASN A 137 -22.12 25.84 4.58
N GLY A 138 -20.82 26.13 4.43
CA GLY A 138 -19.88 26.24 5.55
C GLY A 138 -19.37 24.91 6.11
N PHE A 139 -19.72 23.79 5.47
CA PHE A 139 -19.15 22.47 5.76
C PHE A 139 -18.05 22.12 4.77
N ILE A 140 -17.07 21.35 5.23
CA ILE A 140 -16.00 20.76 4.40
C ILE A 140 -15.88 19.29 4.76
N TRP A 141 -15.98 18.40 3.77
CA TRP A 141 -15.86 16.96 3.99
C TRP A 141 -15.12 16.26 2.86
N ASP A 142 -14.60 15.08 3.16
CA ASP A 142 -13.94 14.22 2.18
C ASP A 142 -14.84 13.03 1.82
N GLU A 143 -14.98 12.72 0.53
CA GLU A 143 -15.78 11.57 0.03
C GLU A 143 -15.03 10.23 0.12
N GLY A 144 -13.70 10.27 0.29
CA GLY A 144 -12.84 9.09 0.31
C GLY A 144 -12.17 8.87 1.67
N GLN A 145 -11.76 7.62 1.91
CA GLN A 145 -10.87 7.26 3.03
C GLN A 145 -9.43 7.67 2.74
N ILE A 146 -9.17 8.96 2.62
CA ILE A 146 -7.80 9.50 2.68
C ILE A 146 -7.87 10.71 3.59
N GLN A 147 -8.02 10.44 4.89
CA GLN A 147 -7.82 11.44 5.94
C GLN A 147 -6.41 11.37 6.53
N TRP A 148 -5.53 10.53 5.99
CA TRP A 148 -4.22 10.29 6.58
C TRP A 148 -3.19 9.95 5.51
N LEU A 149 -2.31 10.90 5.21
CA LEU A 149 -0.95 10.55 4.80
C LEU A 149 -0.11 10.71 6.07
N THR A 150 0.73 9.73 6.38
CA THR A 150 1.65 9.87 7.51
C THR A 150 2.99 10.31 6.96
N GLU A 151 3.61 11.30 7.59
CA GLU A 151 4.97 11.75 7.28
C GLU A 151 6.04 10.66 7.55
N SER A 152 5.61 9.48 8.03
CA SER A 152 6.45 8.31 8.20
C SER A 152 7.09 7.86 6.89
N GLU A 153 6.44 8.12 5.76
CA GLU A 153 7.02 7.87 4.43
C GLU A 153 7.86 9.07 3.99
N MET A 154 9.17 8.89 3.91
CA MET A 154 10.12 9.95 3.54
C MET A 154 9.80 10.57 2.17
N GLU A 155 9.31 9.78 1.23
CA GLU A 155 8.92 10.20 -0.11
C GLU A 155 7.71 11.16 -0.08
N VAL A 156 6.79 10.97 0.86
CA VAL A 156 5.63 11.86 1.06
C VAL A 156 6.10 13.19 1.63
N GLY A 157 6.96 13.17 2.65
CA GLY A 157 7.55 14.38 3.22
C GLY A 157 8.27 15.22 2.17
N ARG A 158 9.12 14.58 1.35
CA ARG A 158 9.81 15.25 0.24
C ARG A 158 8.85 15.84 -0.79
N LEU A 159 7.78 15.12 -1.14
CA LEU A 159 6.79 15.64 -2.09
C LEU A 159 6.08 16.88 -1.54
N ILE A 160 5.73 16.88 -0.26
CA ILE A 160 5.11 18.03 0.41
C ILE A 160 6.09 19.22 0.41
N ASP A 161 7.37 18.94 0.71
CA ASP A 161 8.42 19.96 0.72
C ASP A 161 8.66 20.55 -0.66
N ASP A 162 8.81 19.71 -1.69
CA ASP A 162 9.03 20.11 -3.08
C ASP A 162 7.85 20.95 -3.63
N LEU A 163 6.63 20.70 -3.14
CA LEU A 163 5.42 21.44 -3.52
C LEU A 163 5.15 22.68 -2.64
N GLY A 164 5.97 22.94 -1.61
CA GLY A 164 5.78 24.06 -0.69
C GLY A 164 4.46 24.00 0.09
N LEU A 165 4.01 22.79 0.45
CA LEU A 165 2.72 22.57 1.10
C LEU A 165 2.80 22.44 2.63
N GLN A 166 3.95 22.74 3.25
CA GLN A 166 4.14 22.57 4.70
C GLN A 166 3.13 23.41 5.50
N ASP A 167 2.93 24.68 5.11
CA ASP A 167 2.04 25.61 5.84
C ASP A 167 0.55 25.26 5.71
N LYS A 168 0.20 24.36 4.79
CA LYS A 168 -1.18 23.89 4.57
C LYS A 168 -1.47 22.56 5.28
N GLN A 169 -0.50 22.03 6.01
CA GLN A 169 -0.69 20.84 6.84
C GLN A 169 -1.54 21.21 8.05
N GLN A 170 -2.60 20.44 8.28
CA GLN A 170 -3.42 20.51 9.48
C GLN A 170 -3.18 19.25 10.32
N LEU A 171 -3.03 19.44 11.62
CA LEU A 171 -2.96 18.34 12.58
C LEU A 171 -4.28 18.24 13.34
N PRO A 172 -4.84 17.03 13.49
CA PRO A 172 -6.08 16.85 14.24
C PRO A 172 -5.89 17.22 15.71
N ILE A 173 -6.71 18.14 16.22
CA ILE A 173 -6.60 18.65 17.60
C ILE A 173 -6.90 17.56 18.64
N ALA A 174 -7.70 16.55 18.28
CA ALA A 174 -8.21 15.50 19.18
C ALA A 174 -7.75 14.07 18.82
N GLN A 175 -6.49 13.87 18.48
CA GLN A 175 -6.00 12.61 17.86
C GLN A 175 -5.86 11.40 18.81
N ASN A 176 -5.81 11.62 20.12
CA ASN A 176 -5.34 10.60 21.06
C ASN A 176 -6.44 9.69 21.63
N LYS A 177 -7.71 10.03 21.40
CA LYS A 177 -8.87 9.25 21.87
C LYS A 177 -9.53 8.56 20.69
N ARG A 178 -9.50 7.22 20.67
CA ARG A 178 -10.24 6.38 19.72
C ARG A 178 -11.18 5.49 20.50
N TYR A 179 -12.37 5.24 19.96
CA TYR A 179 -13.38 4.42 20.61
C TYR A 179 -13.67 3.17 19.78
N ILE A 180 -13.97 2.06 20.46
CA ILE A 180 -14.68 0.93 19.87
C ILE A 180 -16.04 0.81 20.51
N VAL A 181 -17.04 0.32 19.77
CA VAL A 181 -18.28 -0.09 20.41
C VAL A 181 -18.13 -1.48 21.02
N ARG A 182 -18.66 -1.64 22.23
CA ARG A 182 -18.81 -2.92 22.90
C ARG A 182 -20.13 -2.98 23.65
N ASN A 183 -20.94 -4.00 23.37
CA ASN A 183 -22.28 -4.18 23.93
C ASN A 183 -23.16 -2.93 23.72
N GLY A 184 -23.12 -2.36 22.51
CA GLY A 184 -23.87 -1.16 22.14
C GLY A 184 -23.32 0.17 22.69
N MET A 185 -22.24 0.15 23.47
CA MET A 185 -21.69 1.36 24.10
C MET A 185 -20.25 1.67 23.64
N PRO A 186 -19.92 2.93 23.28
CA PRO A 186 -18.54 3.32 22.96
C PRO A 186 -17.62 3.22 24.19
N GLN A 187 -16.49 2.55 24.03
CA GLN A 187 -15.43 2.40 25.02
C GLN A 187 -14.11 2.94 24.46
N LEU A 188 -13.39 3.70 25.29
CA LEU A 188 -12.10 4.27 24.91
C LEU A 188 -11.06 3.16 24.75
N ILE A 189 -10.37 3.14 23.61
CA ILE A 189 -9.23 2.26 23.36
C ILE A 189 -8.01 2.82 24.10
N PRO A 190 -7.39 2.04 25.00
CA PRO A 190 -6.17 2.48 25.68
C PRO A 190 -5.02 2.70 24.69
N SER A 191 -4.28 3.80 24.84
CA SER A 191 -3.22 4.22 23.91
C SER A 191 -1.93 3.39 24.00
N ASN A 192 -1.74 2.61 25.07
CA ASN A 192 -0.53 1.84 25.29
C ASN A 192 -0.83 0.42 25.83
N PRO A 193 0.08 -0.55 25.64
CA PRO A 193 -0.16 -1.94 26.05
C PRO A 193 -0.39 -2.14 27.55
N ILE A 194 0.23 -1.33 28.41
CA ILE A 194 0.06 -1.41 29.87
C ILE A 194 -1.37 -0.97 30.24
N ALA A 195 -1.85 0.11 29.63
CA ALA A 195 -3.21 0.59 29.77
C ALA A 195 -4.22 -0.43 29.20
N LEU A 196 -3.87 -1.16 28.13
CA LEU A 196 -4.72 -2.23 27.60
C LEU A 196 -4.92 -3.36 28.62
N ILE A 197 -3.84 -3.84 29.23
CA ILE A 197 -3.89 -4.92 30.23
C ILE A 197 -4.63 -4.49 31.51
N THR A 198 -4.56 -3.21 31.89
CA THR A 198 -5.25 -2.67 33.07
C THR A 198 -6.72 -2.29 32.81
N SER A 199 -7.10 -2.01 31.56
CA SER A 199 -8.47 -1.62 31.18
C SER A 199 -9.50 -2.74 31.26
N SER A 200 -10.79 -2.41 31.25
CA SER A 200 -11.91 -3.37 31.18
C SER A 200 -12.26 -3.83 29.75
N ILE A 201 -11.49 -3.42 28.74
CA ILE A 201 -11.80 -3.68 27.32
C ILE A 201 -11.54 -5.14 26.90
N LEU A 202 -10.80 -5.92 27.68
CA LEU A 202 -10.55 -7.34 27.44
C LEU A 202 -10.88 -8.14 28.71
N SER A 203 -11.40 -9.35 28.54
CA SER A 203 -11.62 -10.27 29.66
C SER A 203 -10.30 -10.68 30.32
N PRO A 204 -10.30 -11.06 31.61
CA PRO A 204 -9.10 -11.57 32.29
C PRO A 204 -8.43 -12.74 31.56
N LYS A 205 -9.24 -13.61 30.93
CA LYS A 205 -8.76 -14.74 30.14
C LYS A 205 -7.96 -14.29 28.91
N SER A 206 -8.45 -13.31 28.17
CA SER A 206 -7.77 -12.79 26.99
C SER A 206 -6.51 -12.00 27.35
N LYS A 207 -6.53 -11.27 28.48
CA LYS A 207 -5.33 -10.61 29.01
C LYS A 207 -4.23 -11.62 29.35
N LEU A 208 -4.59 -12.73 30.00
CA LEU A 208 -3.65 -13.80 30.30
C LEU A 208 -3.10 -14.42 29.01
N LYS A 209 -3.95 -14.67 28.01
CA LYS A 209 -3.50 -15.20 26.71
C LYS A 209 -2.54 -14.23 26.01
N LEU A 210 -2.84 -12.93 26.01
CA LEU A 210 -1.97 -11.89 25.45
C LEU A 210 -0.60 -11.87 26.13
N LEU A 211 -0.56 -11.93 27.47
CA LEU A 211 0.69 -11.98 28.23
C LEU A 211 1.50 -13.26 27.99
N MET A 212 0.81 -14.37 27.74
CA MET A 212 1.41 -15.68 27.53
C MET A 212 1.72 -16.00 26.05
N GLU A 213 1.37 -15.10 25.10
CA GLU A 213 1.66 -15.26 23.67
C GLU A 213 3.13 -15.62 23.36
N PRO A 214 4.15 -15.04 24.03
CA PRO A 214 5.55 -15.41 23.84
C PRO A 214 5.85 -16.90 24.06
N PHE A 215 5.05 -17.58 24.87
CA PHE A 215 5.23 -18.98 25.24
C PHE A 215 4.21 -19.91 24.56
N LEU A 216 3.00 -19.40 24.29
CA LEU A 216 1.86 -20.20 23.83
C LEU A 216 1.67 -20.22 22.31
N TRP A 217 2.40 -19.38 21.55
CA TRP A 217 2.24 -19.33 20.10
C TRP A 217 2.47 -20.68 19.41
N LYS A 218 3.38 -21.53 19.95
CA LYS A 218 3.65 -22.89 19.46
C LYS A 218 2.58 -23.92 19.83
N GLN A 219 1.77 -23.68 20.87
CA GLN A 219 0.85 -24.68 21.43
C GLN A 219 -0.56 -24.62 20.84
N SER A 220 -0.90 -23.61 20.04
CA SER A 220 -2.17 -23.58 19.31
C SER A 220 -2.07 -24.51 18.09
N GLY A 221 -2.26 -25.80 18.36
CA GLY A 221 -2.07 -26.93 17.45
C GLY A 221 -3.06 -27.03 16.30
N THR A 222 -2.87 -26.25 15.25
CA THR A 222 -3.50 -26.50 13.93
C THR A 222 -2.55 -26.41 12.75
N MET A 223 -1.28 -26.06 12.96
CA MET A 223 -0.27 -26.11 11.90
C MET A 223 0.99 -26.74 12.48
N SER A 224 1.47 -27.83 11.87
CA SER A 224 2.80 -28.35 12.16
C SER A 224 3.82 -27.23 11.96
N SER A 225 4.95 -27.25 12.66
CA SER A 225 6.01 -26.27 12.37
C SER A 225 6.39 -26.25 10.88
N ALA A 226 6.10 -27.30 10.10
CA ALA A 226 6.30 -27.32 8.66
C ALA A 226 5.29 -26.45 7.86
N GLU A 227 4.06 -26.26 8.32
CA GLU A 227 3.03 -25.46 7.62
C GLU A 227 3.16 -23.96 7.90
N VAL A 228 3.72 -23.57 9.06
CA VAL A 228 4.16 -22.20 9.34
C VAL A 228 5.32 -21.78 8.42
N PHE A 229 6.04 -22.75 7.85
CA PHE A 229 7.11 -22.53 6.87
C PHE A 229 6.68 -22.74 5.42
N ASP A 230 5.43 -23.09 5.14
CA ASP A 230 4.96 -23.23 3.78
C ASP A 230 4.70 -21.83 3.19
N GLU A 231 5.53 -21.42 2.23
CA GLU A 231 5.36 -20.18 1.47
C GLU A 231 4.00 -20.08 0.76
N SER A 232 3.28 -21.20 0.65
CA SER A 232 1.95 -21.33 0.04
C SER A 232 0.76 -21.27 1.02
N SER A 233 1.00 -21.12 2.33
CA SER A 233 -0.10 -21.00 3.30
C SER A 233 -0.81 -19.64 3.20
N HIS A 234 -2.02 -19.65 2.65
CA HIS A 234 -2.91 -18.49 2.62
C HIS A 234 -3.60 -18.32 4.00
N GLU A 235 -2.85 -17.94 5.04
CA GLU A 235 -3.44 -17.64 6.35
C GLU A 235 -4.22 -16.31 6.32
N SER A 236 -5.45 -16.32 6.84
CA SER A 236 -6.27 -15.11 6.99
C SER A 236 -5.84 -14.27 8.20
N VAL A 237 -6.11 -12.97 8.16
CA VAL A 237 -5.87 -12.07 9.30
C VAL A 237 -6.58 -12.60 10.55
N ARG A 238 -7.83 -13.05 10.43
CA ARG A 238 -8.62 -13.64 11.51
C ARG A 238 -7.91 -14.83 12.16
N LYS A 239 -7.51 -15.83 11.36
CA LYS A 239 -6.85 -17.05 11.85
C LYS A 239 -5.53 -16.76 12.57
N PHE A 240 -4.71 -15.89 11.97
CA PHE A 240 -3.44 -15.46 12.56
C PHE A 240 -3.65 -14.83 13.95
N PHE A 241 -4.48 -13.80 14.06
CA PHE A 241 -4.67 -13.12 15.34
C PHE A 241 -5.42 -13.99 16.35
N GLN A 242 -6.30 -14.88 15.91
CA GLN A 242 -7.02 -15.81 16.78
C GLN A 242 -6.08 -16.81 17.46
N ARG A 243 -5.10 -17.37 16.73
CA ARG A 243 -4.13 -18.30 17.35
C ARG A 243 -3.20 -17.58 18.32
N HIS A 244 -2.68 -16.40 17.95
CA HIS A 244 -1.78 -15.64 18.81
C HIS A 244 -2.48 -15.04 20.05
N PHE A 245 -3.59 -14.33 19.85
CA PHE A 245 -4.18 -13.46 20.88
C PHE A 245 -5.59 -13.87 21.32
N GLY A 246 -6.25 -14.75 20.56
CA GLY A 246 -7.58 -15.26 20.88
C GLY A 246 -8.73 -14.48 20.25
N LYS A 247 -9.92 -15.07 20.32
CA LYS A 247 -11.13 -14.60 19.64
C LYS A 247 -11.55 -13.19 20.07
N GLU A 248 -11.45 -12.84 21.35
CA GLU A 248 -11.89 -11.53 21.84
C GLU A 248 -11.04 -10.38 21.28
N VAL A 249 -9.73 -10.59 21.14
CA VAL A 249 -8.83 -9.61 20.52
C VAL A 249 -9.16 -9.45 19.04
N VAL A 250 -9.49 -10.55 18.36
CA VAL A 250 -9.94 -10.48 16.97
C VAL A 250 -11.25 -9.69 16.88
N ASP A 251 -12.27 -10.11 17.63
CA ASP A 251 -13.62 -9.53 17.56
C ASP A 251 -13.65 -8.03 17.89
N TYR A 252 -12.88 -7.57 18.89
CA TYR A 252 -13.01 -6.19 19.40
C TYR A 252 -11.83 -5.27 19.10
N LEU A 253 -10.70 -5.76 18.59
CA LEU A 253 -9.55 -4.93 18.25
C LEU A 253 -9.13 -5.08 16.78
N VAL A 254 -8.98 -6.31 16.29
CA VAL A 254 -8.50 -6.55 14.92
C VAL A 254 -9.60 -6.29 13.90
N ASP A 255 -10.79 -6.84 14.11
CA ASP A 255 -11.96 -6.65 13.26
C ASP A 255 -12.30 -5.17 13.03
N PRO A 256 -12.55 -4.36 14.08
CA PRO A 256 -12.82 -2.94 13.89
C PRO A 256 -11.64 -2.19 13.25
N PHE A 257 -10.39 -2.59 13.51
CA PHE A 257 -9.22 -1.99 12.88
C PHE A 257 -9.17 -2.26 11.36
N VAL A 258 -9.41 -3.51 10.97
CA VAL A 258 -9.47 -3.92 9.55
C VAL A 258 -10.64 -3.24 8.85
N ALA A 259 -11.83 -3.24 9.46
CA ALA A 259 -12.99 -2.52 8.97
C ALA A 259 -12.71 -1.02 8.81
N GLY A 260 -12.02 -0.41 9.77
CA GLY A 260 -11.65 1.01 9.72
C GLY A 260 -10.59 1.36 8.67
N THR A 261 -9.75 0.39 8.26
CA THR A 261 -8.64 0.63 7.32
C THR A 261 -9.01 0.28 5.87
N SER A 262 -9.73 -0.81 5.67
CA SER A 262 -10.04 -1.33 4.33
C SER A 262 -11.51 -1.70 4.13
N ALA A 263 -12.37 -1.47 5.13
CA ALA A 263 -13.76 -1.94 5.15
C ALA A 263 -13.92 -3.45 4.94
N GLY A 264 -12.86 -4.22 5.17
CA GLY A 264 -12.81 -5.65 4.89
C GLY A 264 -13.17 -6.52 6.09
N ASP A 265 -13.43 -7.79 5.81
CA ASP A 265 -13.52 -8.85 6.82
C ASP A 265 -12.12 -9.43 7.09
N PRO A 266 -11.64 -9.49 8.35
CA PRO A 266 -10.43 -10.20 8.71
C PRO A 266 -10.33 -11.64 8.20
N GLU A 267 -11.44 -12.35 7.96
CA GLU A 267 -11.41 -13.71 7.42
C GLU A 267 -11.04 -13.76 5.92
N SER A 268 -11.44 -12.73 5.14
CA SER A 268 -11.19 -12.67 3.69
C SER A 268 -9.82 -12.08 3.32
N LEU A 269 -9.15 -11.40 4.26
CA LEU A 269 -7.85 -10.77 4.02
C LEU A 269 -6.67 -11.71 4.30
N SER A 270 -5.71 -11.73 3.39
CA SER A 270 -4.44 -12.44 3.57
C SER A 270 -3.54 -11.72 4.58
N MET A 271 -3.11 -12.43 5.63
CA MET A 271 -2.22 -11.88 6.67
C MET A 271 -0.88 -11.40 6.09
N ARG A 272 -0.28 -12.20 5.21
CA ARG A 272 1.00 -11.89 4.54
C ARG A 272 0.96 -10.58 3.76
N HIS A 273 -0.18 -10.26 3.14
CA HIS A 273 -0.32 -9.08 2.29
C HIS A 273 -0.85 -7.86 3.05
N ALA A 274 -1.75 -8.08 4.02
CA ALA A 274 -2.33 -7.00 4.83
C ALA A 274 -1.36 -6.50 5.92
N PHE A 275 -0.60 -7.40 6.55
CA PHE A 275 0.32 -7.09 7.65
C PHE A 275 1.69 -7.75 7.47
N PRO A 276 2.44 -7.40 6.40
CA PRO A 276 3.71 -8.05 6.07
C PRO A 276 4.75 -7.92 7.20
N GLU A 277 4.77 -6.80 7.93
CA GLU A 277 5.71 -6.61 9.04
C GLU A 277 5.48 -7.59 10.19
N LEU A 278 4.20 -7.82 10.56
CA LEU A 278 3.84 -8.78 11.61
C LEU A 278 4.13 -10.21 11.15
N TRP A 279 3.85 -10.52 9.89
CA TRP A 279 4.19 -11.79 9.26
C TRP A 279 5.72 -12.05 9.31
N ASP A 280 6.52 -11.05 8.95
CA ASP A 280 7.99 -11.15 8.99
C ASP A 280 8.55 -11.21 10.41
N LEU A 281 7.88 -10.59 11.40
CA LEU A 281 8.25 -10.73 12.81
C LEU A 281 7.99 -12.15 13.30
N GLU A 282 6.84 -12.74 12.95
CA GLU A 282 6.54 -14.12 13.29
C GLU A 282 7.52 -15.09 12.62
N LYS A 283 7.78 -14.94 11.31
CA LYS A 283 8.73 -15.78 10.59
C LYS A 283 10.14 -15.75 11.20
N ARG A 284 10.56 -14.61 11.75
CA ARG A 284 11.91 -14.43 12.34
C ARG A 284 11.99 -14.84 13.81
N TYR A 285 10.96 -14.57 14.60
CA TYR A 285 11.02 -14.67 16.07
C TYR A 285 9.99 -15.64 16.66
N GLY A 286 9.03 -16.10 15.86
CA GLY A 286 7.91 -16.95 16.24
C GLY A 286 6.81 -16.20 16.99
N SER A 287 7.15 -15.50 18.07
CA SER A 287 6.21 -14.65 18.80
C SER A 287 6.18 -13.24 18.24
N VAL A 288 4.98 -12.70 18.08
CA VAL A 288 4.76 -11.32 17.62
C VAL A 288 5.24 -10.32 18.68
N ILE A 289 4.95 -10.58 19.96
CA ILE A 289 5.37 -9.70 21.06
C ILE A 289 6.90 -9.67 21.19
N VAL A 290 7.54 -10.85 21.14
CA VAL A 290 9.01 -10.95 21.19
C VAL A 290 9.63 -10.24 19.98
N GLY A 291 9.06 -10.44 18.80
CA GLY A 291 9.51 -9.78 17.58
C GLY A 291 9.44 -8.26 17.68
N ALA A 292 8.32 -7.71 18.16
CA ALA A 292 8.13 -6.27 18.32
C ALA A 292 9.12 -5.66 19.33
N ILE A 293 9.35 -6.31 20.47
CA ILE A 293 10.32 -5.85 21.48
C ILE A 293 11.74 -5.84 20.92
N ARG A 294 12.13 -6.91 20.21
CA ARG A 294 13.48 -7.03 19.61
C ARG A 294 13.70 -6.01 18.50
N ALA A 295 12.72 -5.81 17.63
CA ALA A 295 12.78 -4.79 16.58
C ALA A 295 12.95 -3.38 17.17
N LYS A 296 12.19 -3.04 18.22
CA LYS A 296 12.30 -1.75 18.91
C LYS A 296 13.68 -1.55 19.56
N ASN A 297 14.26 -2.60 20.14
CA ASN A 297 15.59 -2.54 20.74
C ASN A 297 16.70 -2.38 19.68
N GLN A 298 16.56 -3.04 18.52
CA GLN A 298 17.47 -2.87 17.39
C GLN A 298 17.40 -1.45 16.79
N LEU A 299 16.20 -0.88 16.67
CA LEU A 299 16.01 0.51 16.25
C LEU A 299 16.69 1.46 17.24
N LYS A 300 16.47 1.31 18.55
CA LYS A 300 17.15 2.12 19.58
C LYS A 300 18.68 2.00 19.55
N ALA A 301 19.22 0.80 19.29
CA ALA A 301 20.66 0.60 19.17
C ALA A 301 21.24 1.27 17.91
N THR A 302 20.47 1.29 16.81
CA THR A 302 20.84 1.95 15.56
C THR A 302 20.72 3.48 15.66
N THR A 303 19.66 4.00 16.29
CA THR A 303 19.46 5.44 16.52
C THR A 303 20.53 6.03 17.43
N ARG A 304 21.03 5.27 18.43
CA ARG A 304 22.17 5.70 19.27
C ARG A 304 23.48 5.89 18.48
N ARG A 305 23.61 5.27 17.30
CA ARG A 305 24.74 5.47 16.37
C ARG A 305 24.52 6.63 15.38
N GLN A 306 23.28 7.06 15.17
CA GLN A 306 22.90 8.09 14.19
C GLN A 306 22.51 9.45 14.82
N GLU A 307 22.32 9.53 16.14
CA GLU A 307 22.03 10.76 16.89
C GLU A 307 23.15 11.82 16.86
N VAL A 308 24.25 11.59 16.13
CA VAL A 308 25.31 12.60 15.88
C VAL A 308 25.03 13.45 14.63
N LEU A 309 24.05 13.12 13.77
CA LEU A 309 23.89 13.83 12.48
C LEU A 309 22.53 14.48 12.19
N LEU A 310 21.44 14.18 12.91
CA LEU A 310 20.15 14.84 12.68
C LEU A 310 19.39 15.01 14.01
N GLN A 311 19.45 16.21 14.58
CA GLN A 311 18.54 16.64 15.65
C GLN A 311 17.23 17.13 15.02
N GLY A 312 16.10 16.57 15.47
CA GLY A 312 14.79 17.21 15.32
C GLY A 312 13.80 16.47 14.42
N ARG A 313 12.90 15.73 15.07
CA ARG A 313 11.50 15.37 14.73
C ARG A 313 11.25 13.91 15.14
N LYS A 314 10.74 13.75 16.36
CA LYS A 314 10.46 12.46 17.03
C LYS A 314 8.95 12.24 17.25
N GLU A 315 8.11 12.75 16.36
CA GLU A 315 6.67 12.48 16.40
C GLU A 315 6.20 12.05 15.02
N THR A 316 5.67 10.82 14.94
CA THR A 316 4.90 10.34 13.79
C THR A 316 3.58 11.10 13.77
N ASN A 317 3.56 12.21 13.05
CA ASN A 317 2.39 13.07 12.92
C ASN A 317 1.48 12.52 11.81
N VAL A 318 0.20 12.35 12.13
CA VAL A 318 -0.82 12.07 11.11
C VAL A 318 -1.13 13.39 10.45
N LEU A 319 -0.82 13.50 9.17
CA LEU A 319 -1.05 14.71 8.41
C LEU A 319 -2.45 14.68 7.86
N HIS A 320 -3.16 15.77 8.10
CA HIS A 320 -4.39 16.06 7.40
C HIS A 320 -4.15 17.21 6.44
N PHE A 321 -4.42 16.96 5.18
CA PHE A 321 -4.52 18.02 4.19
C PHE A 321 -5.99 18.32 3.98
N HIS A 322 -6.30 19.51 3.45
CA HIS A 322 -7.32 19.55 2.42
C HIS A 322 -6.75 18.73 1.26
N PHE A 323 -6.97 17.41 1.22
CA PHE A 323 -6.25 16.50 0.32
C PHE A 323 -6.43 16.88 -1.17
N MET A 324 -7.53 17.55 -1.49
CA MET A 324 -7.72 18.19 -2.80
C MET A 324 -6.61 19.21 -3.14
N THR A 325 -6.09 19.95 -2.15
CA THR A 325 -4.97 20.90 -2.35
C THR A 325 -3.72 20.21 -2.87
N LEU A 326 -3.41 18.99 -2.42
CA LEU A 326 -2.25 18.23 -2.91
C LEU A 326 -2.47 17.88 -4.39
N THR A 327 -3.63 17.31 -4.72
CA THR A 327 -3.94 16.92 -6.10
C THR A 327 -4.04 18.13 -7.03
N ASP A 328 -4.62 19.24 -6.57
CA ASP A 328 -4.73 20.48 -7.32
C ASP A 328 -3.35 21.10 -7.60
N THR A 329 -2.45 21.07 -6.61
CA THR A 329 -1.09 21.56 -6.78
C THR A 329 -0.32 20.68 -7.77
N LEU A 330 -0.45 19.35 -7.68
CA LEU A 330 0.12 18.43 -8.66
C LEU A 330 -0.43 18.68 -10.07
N CYS A 331 -1.74 18.90 -10.22
CA CYS A 331 -2.34 19.22 -11.51
C CYS A 331 -1.81 20.53 -12.09
N LYS A 332 -1.63 21.57 -11.26
CA LYS A 332 -1.01 22.84 -11.67
C LYS A 332 0.42 22.64 -12.15
N GLU A 333 1.22 21.87 -11.40
CA GLU A 333 2.60 21.55 -11.77
C GLU A 333 2.71 20.72 -13.05
N ILE A 334 1.77 19.81 -13.32
CA ILE A 334 1.74 19.02 -14.57
C ILE A 334 1.37 19.91 -15.78
N GLY A 335 0.45 20.86 -15.58
CA GLY A 335 -0.05 21.77 -16.59
C GLY A 335 -1.23 21.21 -17.37
N GLY A 336 -2.23 22.07 -17.66
CA GLY A 336 -3.51 21.67 -18.26
C GLY A 336 -3.37 20.98 -19.63
N ASP A 337 -2.39 21.37 -20.44
CA ASP A 337 -2.19 20.76 -21.77
C ASP A 337 -1.80 19.29 -21.70
N ASN A 338 -1.14 18.87 -20.61
CA ASN A 338 -0.67 17.50 -20.38
C ASN A 338 -1.72 16.64 -19.68
N LEU A 339 -2.78 17.24 -19.12
CA LEU A 339 -3.84 16.54 -18.39
C LEU A 339 -5.11 16.48 -19.24
N LYS A 340 -5.44 15.29 -19.72
CA LYS A 340 -6.61 15.02 -20.56
C LYS A 340 -7.71 14.40 -19.70
N LEU A 341 -8.64 15.24 -19.25
CA LEU A 341 -9.84 14.84 -18.51
C LEU A 341 -10.91 14.28 -19.45
N SER A 342 -11.86 13.54 -18.91
CA SER A 342 -12.95 12.86 -19.65
C SER A 342 -12.48 11.91 -20.76
N SER A 343 -11.18 11.58 -20.79
CA SER A 343 -10.48 10.83 -21.81
C SER A 343 -10.25 9.39 -21.37
N LYS A 344 -11.31 8.57 -21.39
CA LYS A 344 -11.22 7.16 -20.98
C LYS A 344 -10.42 6.35 -21.99
N VAL A 345 -9.31 5.76 -21.56
CA VAL A 345 -8.51 4.83 -22.37
C VAL A 345 -9.24 3.49 -22.52
N LEU A 346 -9.43 3.05 -23.77
CA LEU A 346 -10.12 1.79 -24.09
C LEU A 346 -9.17 0.71 -24.62
N SER A 347 -8.09 1.12 -25.28
CA SER A 347 -7.14 0.17 -25.83
C SER A 347 -5.73 0.72 -25.89
N LEU A 348 -4.77 -0.20 -25.81
CA LEU A 348 -3.34 0.05 -25.94
C LEU A 348 -2.78 -0.85 -27.02
N SER A 349 -2.02 -0.25 -27.93
CA SER A 349 -1.34 -0.97 -29.00
C SER A 349 0.15 -0.71 -28.95
N CYS A 350 0.95 -1.77 -28.88
CA CYS A 350 2.39 -1.68 -28.97
C CYS A 350 2.80 -1.94 -30.43
N LYS A 351 3.38 -0.91 -31.06
CA LYS A 351 4.03 -0.99 -32.37
C LYS A 351 5.52 -1.14 -32.13
N TYR A 352 6.09 -2.19 -32.70
CA TYR A 352 7.53 -2.35 -32.78
C TYR A 352 7.93 -2.09 -34.22
N ASP A 353 8.85 -1.17 -34.44
CA ASP A 353 9.42 -0.92 -35.74
C ASP A 353 10.79 -1.61 -35.79
N GLU A 354 11.04 -2.48 -36.76
CA GLU A 354 12.33 -3.17 -36.88
C GLU A 354 13.48 -2.19 -37.18
N SER A 355 13.16 -0.98 -37.64
CA SER A 355 14.13 0.08 -37.96
C SER A 355 14.51 0.98 -36.78
N SER A 356 13.81 0.90 -35.64
CA SER A 356 14.16 1.65 -34.43
C SER A 356 14.03 0.79 -33.16
N PRO A 357 15.02 0.78 -32.25
CA PRO A 357 15.01 -0.08 -31.06
C PRO A 357 13.96 0.31 -30.00
N SER A 358 13.15 1.34 -30.25
CA SER A 358 12.15 1.86 -29.31
C SER A 358 10.74 1.37 -29.66
N SER A 359 10.10 0.67 -28.74
CA SER A 359 8.66 0.35 -28.81
C SER A 359 7.83 1.63 -28.74
N SER A 360 6.93 1.83 -29.70
CA SER A 360 5.98 2.93 -29.71
C SER A 360 4.60 2.43 -29.28
N TRP A 361 4.05 3.05 -28.25
CA TRP A 361 2.71 2.79 -27.75
C TRP A 361 1.71 3.76 -28.35
N ALA A 362 0.61 3.28 -28.90
CA ALA A 362 -0.52 4.11 -29.29
C ALA A 362 -1.75 3.77 -28.44
N ILE A 363 -2.48 4.82 -28.05
CA ILE A 363 -3.60 4.78 -27.12
C ILE A 363 -4.88 5.13 -27.86
N SER A 364 -5.95 4.36 -27.66
CA SER A 364 -7.28 4.72 -28.18
C SER A 364 -8.21 5.14 -27.04
N LEU A 365 -8.94 6.22 -27.27
CA LEU A 365 -9.87 6.83 -26.32
C LEU A 365 -11.34 6.48 -26.61
N GLY A 366 -12.22 6.77 -25.65
CA GLY A 366 -13.66 6.57 -25.77
C GLY A 366 -14.36 7.44 -26.82
N ALA A 367 -15.51 6.99 -27.32
CA ALA A 367 -16.22 7.59 -28.45
C ALA A 367 -16.70 9.05 -28.21
N LYS A 368 -16.82 9.52 -26.96
CA LYS A 368 -17.11 10.93 -26.66
C LYS A 368 -15.95 11.87 -27.02
N ASP A 369 -14.73 11.35 -27.14
CA ASP A 369 -13.50 12.11 -27.43
C ASP A 369 -13.04 12.00 -28.89
N ALA A 370 -13.70 11.15 -29.68
CA ALA A 370 -13.35 10.87 -31.07
C ALA A 370 -13.52 12.08 -32.03
N ASN A 371 -14.20 13.14 -31.58
CA ASN A 371 -14.27 14.41 -32.33
C ASN A 371 -12.96 15.21 -32.28
N SER A 372 -12.02 14.86 -31.40
CA SER A 372 -10.65 15.37 -31.44
C SER A 372 -9.75 14.40 -32.22
N LYS A 373 -9.68 14.57 -33.54
CA LYS A 373 -8.81 13.77 -34.42
C LYS A 373 -7.33 13.78 -33.98
N ASP A 374 -6.91 14.76 -33.19
CA ASP A 374 -5.53 14.95 -32.72
C ASP A 374 -5.12 14.07 -31.53
N LEU A 375 -6.06 13.56 -30.74
CA LEU A 375 -5.75 12.75 -29.55
C LEU A 375 -5.67 11.24 -29.85
N ALA A 376 -6.41 10.77 -30.85
CA ALA A 376 -6.47 9.36 -31.24
C ALA A 376 -5.19 8.81 -31.94
N SER A 377 -4.20 9.65 -32.22
CA SER A 377 -2.96 9.28 -32.94
C SER A 377 -1.68 9.63 -32.19
N GLN A 378 -1.73 9.90 -30.88
CA GLN A 378 -0.51 10.15 -30.11
C GLN A 378 0.24 8.85 -29.82
N SER A 379 1.53 8.85 -30.16
CA SER A 379 2.47 7.78 -29.85
C SER A 379 3.35 8.14 -28.64
N PHE A 380 3.60 7.17 -27.78
CA PHE A 380 4.40 7.31 -26.55
C PHE A 380 5.49 6.24 -26.49
N ASP A 381 6.60 6.55 -25.84
CA ASP A 381 7.71 5.59 -25.69
C ASP A 381 7.42 4.58 -24.57
N ALA A 382 6.65 4.99 -23.55
CA ALA A 382 6.23 4.13 -22.46
C ALA A 382 4.82 4.47 -21.96
N VAL A 383 4.21 3.52 -21.27
CA VAL A 383 2.90 3.67 -20.63
C VAL A 383 3.02 3.28 -19.15
N ILE A 384 2.51 4.13 -18.27
CA ILE A 384 2.32 3.82 -16.84
C ILE A 384 0.83 3.60 -16.59
N MET A 385 0.49 2.40 -16.15
CA MET A 385 -0.87 2.04 -15.78
C MET A 385 -1.11 2.30 -14.29
N THR A 386 -2.04 3.21 -13.97
CA THR A 386 -2.45 3.49 -12.58
C THR A 386 -3.94 3.30 -12.33
N ALA A 387 -4.69 2.86 -13.35
CA ALA A 387 -6.09 2.49 -13.21
C ALA A 387 -6.27 1.21 -12.36
N PRO A 388 -7.44 1.03 -11.71
CA PRO A 388 -7.77 -0.20 -11.01
C PRO A 388 -7.68 -1.44 -11.92
N LEU A 389 -7.30 -2.59 -11.37
CA LEU A 389 -7.08 -3.81 -12.15
C LEU A 389 -8.34 -4.29 -12.87
N SER A 390 -9.51 -4.08 -12.27
CA SER A 390 -10.82 -4.33 -12.91
C SER A 390 -10.96 -3.56 -14.23
N ASN A 391 -10.58 -2.28 -14.24
CA ASN A 391 -10.66 -1.44 -15.42
C ASN A 391 -9.60 -1.84 -16.47
N VAL A 392 -8.43 -2.30 -16.03
CA VAL A 392 -7.38 -2.80 -16.92
C VAL A 392 -7.82 -4.08 -17.62
N GLN A 393 -8.54 -4.98 -16.94
CA GLN A 393 -9.07 -6.20 -17.54
C GLN A 393 -10.09 -5.93 -18.65
N GLU A 394 -10.81 -4.81 -18.60
CA GLU A 394 -11.75 -4.38 -19.65
C GLU A 394 -11.04 -3.76 -20.87
N MET A 395 -9.78 -3.34 -20.74
CA MET A 395 -9.04 -2.70 -21.83
C MET A 395 -8.57 -3.73 -22.87
N LYS A 396 -8.58 -3.32 -24.14
CA LYS A 396 -8.06 -4.15 -25.24
C LYS A 396 -6.56 -3.89 -25.43
N PHE A 397 -5.75 -4.92 -25.30
CA PHE A 397 -4.33 -4.84 -25.59
C PHE A 397 -4.03 -5.50 -26.94
N THR A 398 -3.17 -4.87 -27.74
CA THR A 398 -2.71 -5.42 -29.02
C THR A 398 -1.19 -5.30 -29.14
N ASN A 399 -0.57 -6.35 -29.66
CA ASN A 399 0.86 -6.41 -29.92
C ASN A 399 1.09 -6.80 -31.39
N ARG A 400 1.73 -5.92 -32.17
CA ARG A 400 2.07 -6.18 -33.60
C ARG A 400 0.89 -6.74 -34.43
N ARG A 401 -0.35 -6.31 -34.11
CA ARG A 401 -1.68 -6.70 -34.66
C ARG A 401 -2.41 -7.88 -33.99
N ASN A 402 -1.78 -8.63 -33.10
CA ASN A 402 -2.46 -9.70 -32.37
C ASN A 402 -3.06 -9.19 -31.06
N PRO A 403 -4.28 -9.59 -30.67
CA PRO A 403 -4.81 -9.34 -29.34
C PRO A 403 -3.89 -9.94 -28.27
N PHE A 404 -3.58 -9.16 -27.24
CA PHE A 404 -2.90 -9.61 -26.04
C PHE A 404 -3.93 -9.78 -24.94
N VAL A 405 -4.20 -11.02 -24.57
CA VAL A 405 -5.21 -11.37 -23.56
C VAL A 405 -4.58 -11.30 -22.17
N LEU A 406 -5.30 -10.72 -21.21
CA LEU A 406 -4.85 -10.55 -19.82
C LEU A 406 -5.40 -11.65 -18.89
N ASP A 407 -5.47 -12.90 -19.38
CA ASP A 407 -6.03 -14.05 -18.66
C ASP A 407 -5.23 -14.45 -17.40
N PHE A 408 -3.94 -14.11 -17.36
CA PHE A 408 -3.07 -14.30 -16.21
C PHE A 408 -3.37 -13.34 -15.04
N LEU A 409 -4.15 -12.27 -15.25
CA LEU A 409 -4.52 -11.35 -14.18
C LEU A 409 -5.64 -11.97 -13.33
N PRO A 410 -5.44 -12.13 -12.01
CA PRO A 410 -6.48 -12.67 -11.15
C PRO A 410 -7.67 -11.71 -11.09
N LYS A 411 -8.88 -12.25 -10.88
CA LYS A 411 -10.04 -11.45 -10.53
C LYS A 411 -9.84 -10.86 -9.13
N VAL A 412 -9.81 -9.54 -9.04
CA VAL A 412 -9.70 -8.82 -7.77
C VAL A 412 -11.07 -8.27 -7.39
N ASN A 413 -11.54 -8.61 -6.20
CA ASN A 413 -12.79 -8.10 -5.66
C ASN A 413 -12.54 -6.75 -4.98
N TYR A 414 -13.45 -5.80 -5.18
CA TYR A 414 -13.42 -4.49 -4.55
C TYR A 414 -14.63 -4.38 -3.63
N LEU A 415 -14.41 -3.86 -2.42
CA LEU A 415 -15.48 -3.72 -1.44
C LEU A 415 -16.26 -2.43 -1.68
N PRO A 416 -17.59 -2.50 -1.85
CA PRO A 416 -18.41 -1.31 -1.96
C PRO A 416 -18.47 -0.59 -0.60
N LEU A 417 -18.26 0.72 -0.63
CA LEU A 417 -18.29 1.57 0.55
C LEU A 417 -19.03 2.86 0.20
N SER A 418 -19.94 3.27 1.08
CA SER A 418 -20.60 4.57 1.03
C SER A 418 -20.17 5.43 2.20
N VAL A 419 -19.94 6.71 1.95
CA VAL A 419 -19.62 7.70 2.98
C VAL A 419 -20.84 8.57 3.20
N LEU A 420 -21.39 8.54 4.41
CA LEU A 420 -22.51 9.35 4.83
C LEU A 420 -21.99 10.53 5.67
N ILE A 421 -22.35 11.75 5.27
CA ILE A 421 -22.00 12.97 5.99
C ILE A 421 -23.26 13.45 6.71
N THR A 422 -23.14 13.64 8.03
CA THR A 422 -24.24 14.17 8.84
C THR A 422 -23.77 15.33 9.70
N ALA A 423 -24.63 16.33 9.85
CA ALA A 423 -24.41 17.48 10.70
C ALA A 423 -25.53 17.62 11.73
N PHE A 424 -25.16 17.88 12.99
CA PHE A 424 -26.12 18.08 14.08
C PHE A 424 -25.75 19.33 14.86
N LYS A 425 -26.74 20.11 15.27
CA LYS A 425 -26.52 21.18 16.26
C LYS A 425 -25.99 20.58 17.55
N LYS A 426 -25.01 21.26 18.17
CA LYS A 426 -24.36 20.79 19.42
C LYS A 426 -25.37 20.53 20.54
N GLU A 427 -26.40 21.36 20.65
CA GLU A 427 -27.50 21.23 21.63
C GLU A 427 -28.31 19.92 21.50
N ASN A 428 -28.36 19.33 20.31
CA ASN A 428 -29.11 18.11 20.05
C ASN A 428 -28.32 16.82 20.33
N VAL A 429 -27.00 16.93 20.53
CA VAL A 429 -26.12 15.79 20.80
C VAL A 429 -25.98 15.61 22.32
N ARG A 430 -26.76 14.68 22.88
CA ARG A 430 -26.86 14.48 24.35
C ARG A 430 -25.57 13.99 25.01
N ARG A 431 -24.74 13.22 24.29
CA ARG A 431 -23.53 12.57 24.81
C ARG A 431 -22.37 12.72 23.82
N PRO A 432 -21.82 13.93 23.67
CA PRO A 432 -20.68 14.14 22.80
C PRO A 432 -19.46 13.39 23.36
N LEU A 433 -18.74 12.69 22.48
CA LEU A 433 -17.48 12.04 22.81
C LEU A 433 -16.36 12.81 22.15
N GLU A 434 -15.33 13.18 22.91
CA GLU A 434 -14.15 13.82 22.35
C GLU A 434 -13.18 12.79 21.80
N GLY A 435 -12.74 12.95 20.56
CA GLY A 435 -11.67 12.14 20.00
C GLY A 435 -11.68 12.13 18.49
N PHE A 436 -10.98 11.14 17.95
CA PHE A 436 -10.86 10.88 16.52
C PHE A 436 -12.18 10.33 15.93
N GLY A 437 -12.81 9.41 16.65
CA GLY A 437 -14.01 8.72 16.20
C GLY A 437 -14.24 7.41 16.91
N VAL A 438 -15.22 6.68 16.42
CA VAL A 438 -15.65 5.37 16.93
C VAL A 438 -15.69 4.34 15.81
N LEU A 439 -15.14 3.16 16.09
CA LEU A 439 -15.25 1.98 15.22
C LEU A 439 -16.29 1.02 15.79
N VAL A 440 -17.03 0.37 14.90
CA VAL A 440 -18.09 -0.57 15.25
C VAL A 440 -17.64 -1.95 14.78
N PRO A 441 -17.31 -2.87 15.70
CA PRO A 441 -17.03 -4.26 15.34
C PRO A 441 -18.20 -4.89 14.58
N SER A 442 -17.91 -5.79 13.64
CA SER A 442 -18.92 -6.56 12.91
C SER A 442 -19.89 -7.30 13.84
N LYS A 443 -19.38 -7.76 14.99
CA LYS A 443 -20.17 -8.41 16.04
C LYS A 443 -21.29 -7.53 16.61
N GLU A 444 -21.09 -6.21 16.66
CA GLU A 444 -22.08 -5.27 17.22
C GLU A 444 -23.32 -5.07 16.31
N GLN A 445 -23.36 -5.73 15.14
CA GLN A 445 -24.60 -5.91 14.38
C GLN A 445 -25.69 -6.61 15.20
N GLU A 446 -25.32 -7.50 16.13
CA GLU A 446 -26.26 -8.15 17.07
C GLU A 446 -26.95 -7.13 18.00
N ASN A 447 -26.29 -5.99 18.25
CA ASN A 447 -26.81 -4.87 19.03
C ASN A 447 -27.45 -3.79 18.14
N GLY A 448 -27.69 -4.09 16.85
CA GLY A 448 -28.38 -3.21 15.90
C GLY A 448 -27.50 -2.18 15.21
N LEU A 449 -26.18 -2.20 15.41
CA LEU A 449 -25.26 -1.24 14.80
C LEU A 449 -24.72 -1.75 13.46
N LYS A 450 -25.05 -1.05 12.38
CA LYS A 450 -24.75 -1.47 10.99
C LYS A 450 -23.66 -0.65 10.29
N THR A 451 -23.18 0.41 10.92
CA THR A 451 -22.09 1.24 10.39
C THR A 451 -20.75 0.55 10.62
N LEU A 452 -19.72 0.83 9.82
CA LEU A 452 -18.34 0.39 10.10
C LEU A 452 -17.68 1.27 11.17
N GLY A 453 -18.02 2.55 11.18
CA GLY A 453 -17.48 3.53 12.11
C GLY A 453 -17.87 4.95 11.72
N THR A 454 -17.62 5.89 12.63
CA THR A 454 -17.89 7.32 12.43
C THR A 454 -16.72 8.14 12.94
N LEU A 455 -16.24 9.05 12.10
CA LEU A 455 -15.23 10.04 12.44
C LEU A 455 -15.88 11.30 12.99
N PHE A 456 -15.24 11.90 13.99
CA PHE A 456 -15.69 13.15 14.60
C PHE A 456 -15.03 14.33 13.89
N SER A 457 -15.41 14.54 12.63
CA SER A 457 -14.74 15.43 11.68
C SER A 457 -14.56 16.86 12.20
N SER A 458 -15.60 17.49 12.75
CA SER A 458 -15.47 18.86 13.29
C SER A 458 -14.78 18.94 14.65
N MET A 459 -14.60 17.82 15.36
CA MET A 459 -13.80 17.79 16.58
C MET A 459 -12.31 17.67 16.28
N MET A 460 -11.96 16.99 15.18
CA MET A 460 -10.59 16.91 14.70
C MET A 460 -10.17 18.21 13.99
N PHE A 461 -11.06 18.76 13.17
CA PHE A 461 -10.85 19.95 12.33
C PHE A 461 -12.03 20.92 12.51
N PRO A 462 -11.95 21.83 13.50
CA PRO A 462 -13.06 22.74 13.82
C PRO A 462 -13.46 23.69 12.68
N ASP A 463 -12.57 23.93 11.71
CA ASP A 463 -12.80 24.73 10.51
C ASP A 463 -13.68 24.04 9.46
N ARG A 464 -13.99 22.75 9.64
CA ARG A 464 -14.81 21.98 8.69
C ARG A 464 -16.31 22.09 8.90
N ALA A 465 -16.76 22.78 9.94
CA ALA A 465 -18.17 22.98 10.23
C ALA A 465 -18.42 24.29 10.98
N PRO A 466 -19.63 24.85 10.91
CA PRO A 466 -20.03 25.95 11.77
C PRO A 466 -19.81 25.63 13.26
N SER A 467 -19.40 26.65 14.03
CA SER A 467 -18.99 26.48 15.43
C SER A 467 -20.08 25.94 16.37
N ASP A 468 -21.35 26.04 16.00
CA ASP A 468 -22.53 25.54 16.73
C ASP A 468 -22.95 24.12 16.33
N GLN A 469 -22.21 23.45 15.43
CA GLN A 469 -22.55 22.14 14.89
C GLN A 469 -21.43 21.10 15.02
N PHE A 470 -21.83 19.83 15.05
CA PHE A 470 -20.96 18.67 14.90
C PHE A 470 -21.09 18.11 13.50
N LEU A 471 -19.96 17.83 12.85
CA LEU A 471 -19.88 17.13 11.58
C LEU A 471 -19.35 15.72 11.79
N TYR A 472 -20.10 14.73 11.31
CA TYR A 472 -19.76 13.32 11.40
C TYR A 472 -19.63 12.71 10.02
N THR A 473 -18.55 11.97 9.82
CA THR A 473 -18.29 11.20 8.60
C THR A 473 -18.44 9.73 8.93
N THR A 474 -19.55 9.13 8.51
CA THR A 474 -19.91 7.74 8.81
C THR A 474 -19.65 6.86 7.61
N PHE A 475 -18.98 5.73 7.83
CA PHE A 475 -18.71 4.74 6.80
C PHE A 475 -19.74 3.62 6.84
N LEU A 476 -20.35 3.36 5.70
CA LEU A 476 -21.31 2.30 5.47
C LEU A 476 -20.72 1.31 4.46
N GLY A 477 -20.88 0.02 4.73
CA GLY A 477 -20.42 -1.04 3.84
C GLY A 477 -20.79 -2.40 4.42
N GLU A 478 -20.81 -3.40 3.56
CA GLU A 478 -20.94 -4.79 3.99
C GLU A 478 -19.53 -5.32 4.25
N ALA A 479 -19.23 -5.61 5.52
CA ALA A 479 -18.27 -6.68 5.77
C ALA A 479 -19.01 -7.95 5.33
N GLU A 480 -18.80 -8.42 4.09
CA GLU A 480 -19.36 -9.69 3.62
C GLU A 480 -18.95 -10.75 4.64
N ILE A 481 -19.89 -11.16 5.49
CA ILE A 481 -19.74 -12.32 6.35
C ILE A 481 -19.80 -13.49 5.37
N GLY A 482 -18.64 -14.04 5.02
CA GLY A 482 -18.58 -15.25 4.21
C GLY A 482 -19.40 -16.34 4.88
N ASN A 483 -20.45 -16.81 4.20
CA ASN A 483 -21.12 -18.06 4.52
C ASN A 483 -20.30 -19.25 3.99
#